data_AF-A0A958CSH4-F1
#
_entry.id   AF-A0A958CSH4-F1
#
_cell.length_a   1.000
_cell.length_b   1.000
_cell.length_c   1.000
_cell.angle_alpha   90.00
_cell.angle_beta   90.00
_cell.angle_gamma   90.00
#
_symmetry.space_group_name_H-M   'P 1'
#
loop_
_entity.id
_entity.type
_entity.pdbx_description
1 polymer ?
#
loop_
_entity_poly.entity_id
_entity_poly.type
_entity_poly.pdbx_seq_one_letter_code
_entity_poly.pdbx_strand_id
1 'polypeptide(L)'
;MSQRFNDLSPVSRVALIAAILIPVIIVIALLVLADPAPPAAVEVDTVAFNRALAEGDAFFAQNNLAEALVSYDKAAQANPVSPAPAVKRGTVYLAQGDPDRALAEYNAAIEMDGTYALAYFQIGELLKSQGDINGALEQYR
;
A
#
# COMPACT_ATOMS: atom_id res chain seq x y z
N MET A 1 -28.17 -0.24 -38.46
CA MET A 1 -27.78 -1.58 -37.97
C MET A 1 -28.94 -2.36 -37.33
N SER A 2 -30.00 -1.73 -36.79
CA SER A 2 -31.13 -2.47 -36.16
C SER A 2 -32.15 -3.09 -37.11
N GLN A 3 -32.28 -2.63 -38.36
CA GLN A 3 -33.24 -3.20 -39.31
C GLN A 3 -32.92 -4.66 -39.65
N ARG A 4 -31.63 -4.98 -39.89
CA ARG A 4 -31.18 -6.34 -40.21
C ARG A 4 -31.42 -7.37 -39.11
N PHE A 5 -31.52 -6.95 -37.84
CA PHE A 5 -31.85 -7.84 -36.74
C PHE A 5 -33.35 -8.16 -36.69
N ASN A 6 -34.19 -7.18 -37.02
CA ASN A 6 -35.64 -7.31 -37.07
C ASN A 6 -36.17 -8.02 -38.33
N ASP A 7 -35.30 -8.27 -39.31
CA ASP A 7 -35.61 -9.07 -40.51
C ASP A 7 -35.29 -10.56 -40.31
N LEU A 8 -34.62 -10.92 -39.21
CA LEU A 8 -34.27 -12.31 -38.91
C LEU A 8 -35.49 -13.10 -38.45
N SER A 9 -35.53 -14.38 -38.81
CA SER A 9 -36.49 -15.31 -38.23
C SER A 9 -36.34 -15.36 -36.69
N PRO A 10 -37.42 -15.67 -35.95
CA PRO A 10 -37.35 -15.77 -34.49
C PRO A 10 -36.20 -16.68 -34.00
N VAL A 11 -35.96 -17.80 -34.68
CA VAL A 11 -34.89 -18.75 -34.35
C VAL A 11 -33.50 -18.14 -34.60
N SER A 12 -33.33 -17.43 -35.71
CA SER A 12 -32.05 -16.78 -36.05
C SER A 12 -31.70 -15.64 -35.08
N ARG A 13 -32.70 -14.94 -34.52
CA ARG A 13 -32.46 -13.93 -33.47
C ARG A 13 -32.00 -14.58 -32.18
N VAL A 14 -32.67 -15.65 -31.76
CA VAL A 14 -32.28 -16.40 -30.55
C VAL A 14 -30.86 -16.95 -30.70
N ALA A 15 -30.51 -17.52 -31.86
CA ALA A 15 -29.17 -18.02 -32.13
C ALA A 15 -28.09 -16.91 -32.07
N LEU A 16 -28.37 -15.73 -32.64
CA LEU A 16 -27.44 -14.60 -32.62
C LEU A 16 -27.27 -14.01 -31.21
N ILE A 17 -28.37 -13.88 -30.46
CA ILE A 17 -28.35 -13.45 -29.06
C ILE A 17 -27.53 -14.44 -28.21
N ALA A 18 -27.75 -15.75 -28.38
CA ALA A 18 -27.01 -16.79 -27.69
C ALA A 18 -25.51 -16.76 -28.03
N ALA A 19 -25.15 -16.57 -29.31
CA ALA A 19 -23.76 -16.48 -29.74
C ALA A 19 -22.98 -15.30 -29.12
N ILE A 20 -23.67 -14.25 -28.68
CA ILE A 20 -23.07 -13.09 -28.00
C ILE A 20 -23.13 -13.26 -26.47
N LEU A 21 -24.27 -13.69 -25.92
CA LEU A 21 -24.45 -13.79 -24.48
C LEU A 21 -23.64 -14.94 -23.86
N ILE A 22 -23.55 -16.10 -24.52
CA ILE A 22 -22.82 -17.25 -23.99
C ILE A 22 -21.35 -16.91 -23.69
N PRO A 23 -20.55 -16.35 -24.62
CA PRO A 23 -19.15 -16.00 -24.31
C PRO A 23 -19.04 -14.91 -23.24
N VAL A 24 -19.96 -13.94 -23.19
CA VAL A 24 -19.99 -12.91 -22.13
C VAL A 24 -20.26 -13.53 -20.76
N ILE A 25 -21.23 -14.44 -20.67
CA ILE A 25 -21.54 -15.19 -19.44
C ILE A 25 -20.35 -16.05 -19.03
N ILE A 26 -19.67 -16.71 -19.98
CA ILE A 26 -18.46 -17.50 -19.70
C ILE A 26 -17.35 -16.59 -19.16
N VAL A 27 -17.11 -15.43 -19.75
CA VAL A 27 -16.09 -14.48 -19.26
C VAL A 27 -16.44 -13.97 -17.86
N ILE A 28 -17.69 -13.59 -17.60
CA ILE A 28 -18.13 -13.17 -16.26
C ILE A 28 -17.99 -14.33 -15.26
N ALA A 29 -18.41 -15.53 -15.64
CA ALA A 29 -18.25 -16.72 -14.80
C ALA A 29 -16.78 -17.03 -14.53
N LEU A 30 -15.90 -16.91 -15.53
CA LEU A 30 -14.46 -17.09 -15.36
C LEU A 30 -13.85 -16.02 -14.46
N LEU A 31 -14.29 -14.76 -14.55
CA LEU A 31 -13.82 -13.68 -13.67
C LEU A 31 -14.29 -13.87 -12.23
N VAL A 32 -15.52 -14.36 -12.02
CA VAL A 32 -16.06 -14.69 -10.69
C VAL A 32 -15.41 -15.95 -10.12
N LEU A 33 -15.09 -16.94 -10.95
CA LEU A 33 -14.37 -18.16 -10.54
C LEU A 33 -12.87 -17.90 -10.33
N ALA A 34 -12.33 -16.86 -10.97
CA ALA A 34 -10.97 -16.39 -10.80
C ALA A 34 -10.84 -15.35 -9.69
N ASP A 35 -11.88 -15.15 -8.86
CA ASP A 35 -11.78 -14.36 -7.63
C ASP A 35 -10.57 -14.90 -6.85
N PRO A 36 -9.42 -14.19 -6.83
CA PRO A 36 -8.26 -14.69 -6.16
C PRO A 36 -8.68 -14.86 -4.72
N ALA A 37 -8.51 -16.07 -4.17
CA ALA A 37 -8.74 -16.30 -2.75
C ALA A 37 -8.13 -15.10 -2.01
N PRO A 38 -8.88 -14.43 -1.11
CA PRO A 38 -8.35 -13.26 -0.41
C PRO A 38 -6.97 -13.64 0.11
N PRO A 39 -5.94 -12.81 -0.10
CA PRO A 39 -4.57 -13.16 0.27
C PRO A 39 -4.64 -13.72 1.69
N ALA A 40 -4.10 -14.92 1.89
CA ALA A 40 -4.21 -15.64 3.15
C ALA A 40 -4.00 -14.65 4.29
N ALA A 41 -4.96 -14.56 5.21
CA ALA A 41 -4.98 -13.53 6.23
C ALA A 41 -3.59 -13.42 6.84
N VAL A 42 -2.91 -12.29 6.61
CA VAL A 42 -1.54 -12.09 7.07
C VAL A 42 -1.57 -12.25 8.58
N GLU A 43 -0.91 -13.30 9.09
CA GLU A 43 -0.88 -13.57 10.52
C GLU A 43 0.00 -12.51 11.17
N VAL A 44 -0.64 -11.58 11.89
CA VAL A 44 0.04 -10.48 12.57
C VAL A 44 0.30 -10.90 14.02
N ASP A 45 1.57 -11.05 14.38
CA ASP A 45 1.95 -11.17 15.78
C ASP A 45 1.91 -9.77 16.42
N THR A 46 0.72 -9.41 16.91
CA THR A 46 0.46 -8.09 17.50
C THR A 46 1.32 -7.84 18.75
N VAL A 47 1.64 -8.89 19.51
CA VAL A 47 2.45 -8.75 20.74
C VAL A 47 3.91 -8.53 20.38
N ALA A 48 4.47 -9.30 19.44
CA ALA A 48 5.82 -9.06 18.93
C ALA A 48 5.93 -7.69 18.25
N PHE A 49 4.95 -7.30 17.44
CA PHE A 49 4.91 -6.00 16.78
C PHE A 49 4.98 -4.84 17.77
N ASN A 50 4.07 -4.80 18.75
CA ASN A 50 4.01 -3.70 19.72
C ASN A 50 5.28 -3.63 20.59
N ARG A 51 5.82 -4.78 20.98
CA ARG A 51 7.07 -4.87 21.73
C ARG A 51 8.25 -4.36 20.91
N ALA A 52 8.38 -4.80 19.65
CA ALA A 52 9.46 -4.38 18.77
C ALA A 52 9.40 -2.87 18.48
N LEU A 53 8.21 -2.30 18.30
CA LEU A 53 8.06 -0.83 18.20
C LEU A 53 8.50 -0.11 19.48
N ALA A 54 8.08 -0.59 20.64
CA ALA A 54 8.46 0.01 21.92
C ALA A 54 9.98 -0.07 22.18
N GLU A 55 10.60 -1.21 21.86
CA GLU A 55 12.05 -1.38 21.93
C GLU A 55 12.77 -0.42 20.97
N GLY A 56 12.30 -0.32 19.72
CA GLY A 56 12.87 0.61 18.74
C GLY A 56 12.78 2.07 19.20
N ASP A 57 11.62 2.49 19.71
CA ASP A 57 11.41 3.84 20.25
C ASP A 57 12.31 4.11 21.45
N ALA A 58 12.51 3.12 22.33
CA ALA A 58 13.40 3.24 23.48
C ALA A 58 14.87 3.35 23.06
N PHE A 59 15.32 2.59 22.06
CA PHE A 59 16.68 2.71 21.52
C PHE A 59 16.89 4.04 20.81
N PHE A 60 15.92 4.49 20.01
CA PHE A 60 15.97 5.80 19.35
C PHE A 60 16.09 6.95 20.36
N ALA A 61 15.29 6.91 21.44
CA ALA A 61 15.37 7.91 22.52
C ALA A 61 16.73 7.92 23.24
N GLN A 62 17.46 6.81 23.24
CA GLN A 62 18.82 6.69 23.77
C GLN A 62 19.90 7.04 22.74
N ASN A 63 19.52 7.45 21.53
CA ASN A 63 20.41 7.66 20.38
C ASN A 63 21.17 6.39 19.92
N ASN A 64 20.66 5.21 20.29
CA ASN A 64 21.16 3.91 19.85
C ASN A 64 20.50 3.55 18.49
N LEU A 65 20.92 4.27 17.45
CA LEU A 65 20.22 4.28 16.15
C LEU A 65 20.28 2.92 15.43
N ALA A 66 21.37 2.16 15.58
CA ALA A 66 21.51 0.84 14.94
C ALA A 66 20.54 -0.18 15.55
N GLU A 67 20.44 -0.21 16.88
CA GLU A 67 19.51 -1.06 17.62
C GLU A 67 18.06 -0.67 17.35
N ALA A 68 17.77 0.63 17.18
CA ALA A 68 16.45 1.10 16.78
C ALA A 68 16.02 0.53 15.43
N LEU A 69 16.90 0.57 14.41
CA LEU A 69 16.64 -0.03 13.10
C LEU A 69 16.34 -1.53 13.20
N VAL A 70 17.16 -2.28 13.95
CA VAL A 70 16.95 -3.72 14.16
C VAL A 70 15.59 -4.01 14.79
N SER A 71 15.16 -3.20 15.77
CA SER A 71 13.85 -3.36 16.40
C SER A 71 12.70 -3.01 15.45
N TYR A 72 12.84 -1.97 14.64
CA TYR A 72 11.83 -1.65 13.62
C TYR A 72 11.76 -2.71 12.52
N ASP A 73 12.88 -3.36 12.15
CA ASP A 73 12.86 -4.50 11.22
C ASP A 73 12.12 -5.70 11.80
N LYS A 74 12.27 -5.98 13.11
CA LYS A 74 11.46 -7.00 13.79
C LYS A 74 9.98 -6.63 13.79
N ALA A 75 9.64 -5.36 13.98
CA ALA A 75 8.25 -4.89 13.89
C ALA A 75 7.69 -5.12 12.47
N ALA A 76 8.46 -4.79 11.43
CA ALA A 76 8.06 -5.05 10.05
C ALA A 76 7.85 -6.54 9.75
N GLN A 77 8.66 -7.43 10.35
CA GLN A 77 8.46 -8.88 10.22
C GLN A 77 7.20 -9.37 10.94
N ALA A 78 6.90 -8.82 12.12
CA ALA A 78 5.73 -9.20 12.92
C ALA A 78 4.41 -8.68 12.34
N ASN A 79 4.44 -7.53 11.64
CA ASN A 79 3.31 -6.99 10.91
C ASN A 79 3.74 -6.44 9.54
N PRO A 80 3.79 -7.30 8.50
CA PRO A 80 4.26 -6.92 7.16
C PRO A 80 3.39 -5.89 6.43
N VAL A 81 2.17 -5.65 6.91
CA VAL A 81 1.22 -4.71 6.29
C VAL A 81 1.16 -3.37 7.04
N SER A 82 1.95 -3.19 8.11
CA SER A 82 1.99 -1.92 8.83
C SER A 82 2.98 -0.95 8.18
N PRO A 83 2.56 0.29 7.85
CA PRO A 83 3.48 1.33 7.37
C PRO A 83 4.34 1.95 8.49
N ALA A 84 3.97 1.71 9.76
CA ALA A 84 4.60 2.39 10.91
C ALA A 84 6.11 2.12 11.04
N PRO A 85 6.62 0.88 10.90
CA PRO A 85 8.06 0.62 11.00
C PRO A 85 8.89 1.37 9.94
N ALA A 86 8.37 1.50 8.70
CA ALA A 86 9.07 2.23 7.65
C ALA A 86 9.21 3.72 8.03
N VAL A 87 8.14 4.37 8.48
CA VAL A 87 8.23 5.76 9.00
C VAL A 87 9.21 5.89 10.17
N LYS A 88 9.22 4.91 11.07
CA LYS A 88 10.17 4.89 12.19
C LYS A 88 11.62 4.77 11.71
N ARG A 89 11.92 3.87 10.77
CA ARG A 89 13.26 3.76 10.15
C ARG A 89 13.67 5.03 9.42
N GLY A 90 12.75 5.66 8.67
CA GLY A 90 13.02 6.94 8.02
C GLY A 90 13.41 8.03 9.01
N THR A 91 12.74 8.07 10.17
CA THR A 91 13.10 8.99 11.27
C THR A 91 14.49 8.70 11.83
N VAL A 92 14.89 7.43 11.93
CA VAL A 92 16.27 7.05 12.30
C VAL A 92 17.28 7.52 11.26
N TYR A 93 17.00 7.34 9.95
CA TYR A 93 17.88 7.81 8.89
C TYR A 93 18.04 9.34 8.88
N LEU A 94 16.99 10.10 9.17
CA LEU A 94 17.11 11.55 9.40
C LEU A 94 18.05 11.87 10.56
N ALA A 95 17.94 11.16 11.68
CA ALA A 95 18.84 11.35 12.82
C ALA A 95 20.29 10.98 12.49
N GLN A 96 20.52 10.09 11.53
CA GLN A 96 21.84 9.76 10.98
C GLN A 96 22.36 10.78 9.96
N GLY A 97 21.56 11.78 9.58
CA GLY A 97 21.89 12.74 8.54
C GLY A 97 21.76 12.20 7.12
N ASP A 98 20.93 11.17 6.92
CA ASP A 98 20.68 10.54 5.61
C ASP A 98 19.24 10.79 5.14
N PRO A 99 18.97 11.98 4.56
CA PRO A 99 17.63 12.35 4.10
C PRO A 99 17.14 11.51 2.92
N ASP A 100 18.03 11.01 2.08
CA ASP A 100 17.66 10.21 0.91
C ASP A 100 17.09 8.86 1.33
N ARG A 101 17.74 8.17 2.29
CA ARG A 101 17.19 6.93 2.86
C ARG A 101 15.92 7.18 3.67
N ALA A 102 15.84 8.32 4.36
CA ALA A 102 14.61 8.68 5.06
C ALA A 102 13.41 8.82 4.09
N LEU A 103 13.61 9.54 2.99
CA LEU A 103 12.59 9.73 1.95
C LEU A 103 12.18 8.39 1.33
N ALA A 104 13.14 7.49 1.07
CA ALA A 104 12.84 6.15 0.56
C ALA A 104 11.94 5.35 1.51
N GLU A 105 12.21 5.38 2.80
CA GLU A 105 11.39 4.71 3.82
C GLU A 105 9.99 5.33 3.96
N TYR A 106 9.88 6.67 3.89
CA TYR A 106 8.57 7.33 3.92
C TYR A 106 7.73 6.99 2.68
N ASN A 107 8.35 6.93 1.49
CA ASN A 107 7.66 6.51 0.28
C ASN A 107 7.23 5.03 0.37
N ALA A 108 8.06 4.15 0.93
CA ALA A 108 7.67 2.76 1.15
C ALA A 108 6.45 2.65 2.10
N ALA A 109 6.34 3.51 3.11
CA ALA A 109 5.16 3.57 3.96
C ALA A 109 3.89 3.99 3.19
N ILE A 110 4.01 4.95 2.25
CA ILE A 110 2.91 5.38 1.36
C ILE A 110 2.53 4.28 0.37
N GLU A 111 3.50 3.53 -0.14
CA GLU A 111 3.23 2.38 -1.02
C GLU A 111 2.45 1.27 -0.29
N MET A 112 2.71 1.07 1.01
CA MET A 112 1.95 0.13 1.84
C MET A 112 0.54 0.65 2.17
N ASP A 113 0.43 1.91 2.58
CA ASP A 113 -0.84 2.58 2.87
C ASP A 113 -0.80 4.01 2.35
N GLY A 114 -1.42 4.20 1.19
CA GLY A 114 -1.49 5.50 0.51
C GLY A 114 -2.24 6.58 1.28
N THR A 115 -2.88 6.24 2.42
CA THR A 115 -3.59 7.15 3.31
C THR A 115 -2.86 7.38 4.64
N TYR A 116 -1.66 6.83 4.82
CA TYR A 116 -0.91 6.94 6.07
C TYR A 116 -0.34 8.36 6.27
N ALA A 117 -1.16 9.23 6.87
CA ALA A 117 -0.89 10.66 7.03
C ALA A 117 0.48 10.98 7.65
N LEU A 118 0.98 10.13 8.55
CA LEU A 118 2.27 10.36 9.20
C LEU A 118 3.44 10.30 8.20
N ALA A 119 3.38 9.46 7.17
CA ALA A 119 4.44 9.41 6.16
C ALA A 119 4.51 10.71 5.35
N TYR A 120 3.38 11.19 4.85
CA TYR A 120 3.28 12.48 4.15
C TYR A 120 3.73 13.65 5.04
N PHE A 121 3.32 13.65 6.31
CA PHE A 121 3.77 14.66 7.27
C PHE A 121 5.30 14.69 7.39
N GLN A 122 5.95 13.53 7.50
CA GLN A 122 7.42 13.45 7.63
C GLN A 122 8.14 13.88 6.34
N ILE A 123 7.61 13.55 5.16
CA ILE A 123 8.14 14.07 3.89
C ILE A 123 7.99 15.59 3.84
N GLY A 124 6.84 16.12 4.26
CA GLY A 124 6.62 17.57 4.34
C GLY A 124 7.61 18.27 5.26
N GLU A 125 7.86 17.72 6.46
CA GLU A 125 8.89 18.25 7.37
C GLU A 125 10.29 18.20 6.76
N LEU A 126 10.63 17.11 6.06
CA LEU A 126 11.91 16.96 5.37
C LEU A 126 12.07 18.02 4.27
N LEU A 127 11.09 18.18 3.38
CA LEU A 127 11.12 19.19 2.32
C LEU A 127 11.20 20.62 2.90
N LYS A 128 10.44 20.89 3.96
CA LYS A 128 10.50 22.17 4.68
C LYS A 128 11.90 22.44 5.23
N SER A 129 12.57 21.43 5.78
CA SER A 129 13.94 21.55 6.29
C SER A 129 14.97 21.84 5.19
N GLN A 130 14.69 21.40 3.96
CA GLN A 130 15.49 21.65 2.77
C GLN A 130 15.16 23.00 2.10
N GLY A 131 14.16 23.73 2.60
CA GLY A 131 13.69 25.00 2.04
C GLY A 131 12.64 24.87 0.95
N ASP A 132 12.23 23.66 0.58
CA ASP A 132 11.12 23.43 -0.37
C ASP A 132 9.76 23.52 0.34
N ILE A 133 9.35 24.75 0.61
CA ILE A 133 8.07 25.04 1.29
C ILE A 133 6.88 24.64 0.41
N ASN A 134 6.99 24.78 -0.91
CA ASN A 134 5.90 24.44 -1.82
C ASN A 134 5.69 22.92 -1.86
N GLY A 135 6.76 22.15 -2.01
CA GLY A 135 6.70 20.69 -1.94
C GLY A 135 6.15 20.21 -0.60
N ALA A 136 6.56 20.84 0.51
CA ALA A 136 6.01 20.51 1.84
C ALA A 136 4.48 20.73 1.93
N LEU A 137 3.99 21.85 1.41
CA LEU A 137 2.56 22.16 1.39
C LEU A 137 1.74 21.20 0.52
N GLU A 138 2.34 20.60 -0.51
CA GLU A 138 1.69 19.56 -1.32
C GLU A 138 1.49 18.28 -0.51
N GLN A 139 2.43 17.92 0.37
CA GLN A 139 2.33 16.72 1.20
C GLN A 139 1.29 16.83 2.32
N TYR A 140 0.94 18.04 2.79
CA TYR A 140 0.00 18.21 3.90
C TYR A 140 -1.49 18.21 3.50
N ARG A 141 -1.81 18.11 2.21
CA ARG A 141 -3.18 18.23 1.66
C ARG A 141 -3.86 16.88 1.55
#